data_AF-A0A5K1K1E5-F1
#
_entry.id   AF-A0A5K1K1E5-F1
#
_cell.length_a   1.000
_cell.length_b   1.000
_cell.length_c   1.000
_cell.angle_alpha   90.00
_cell.angle_beta   90.00
_cell.angle_gamma   90.00
#
_symmetry.space_group_name_H-M   'P 1'
#
loop_
_entity.id
_entity.type
_entity.pdbx_description
1 polymer ?
#
loop_
_entity_poly.entity_id
_entity_poly.type
_entity_poly.pdbx_seq_one_letter_code
_entity_poly.pdbx_strand_id
1 'polypeptide(L)'
;MGESYAGTFIPYIVKHFSVSNPPVNLRKVAIGDGFLGSLATIRELPVINVLETYPAIIGYDEDVFNYFREQNQWKRDLTGRANGTLDPWYGCDLFDEMWDYAFNFTYPWKNGRVDFYDIPDATNPAPPKDAGPFLNDAAVRAALQAPISKNWSVHITYPFGSTYDISIGNEHGDPSVEPMAFLTPLFANASARGISFVFYSGNDDSDIPHHGTEVVIQNMTFGGIQGFTKKPSTPWFDDTGAFAGIVHQERNLTYVLFEGAGHTVPELRPAQALVFLREFVLGDNRNGTVLDDGTVVGGENATLATEYMAGGNEVFYGSAATDGTYSIPSATIAAWKKFIATATLEAPTITGLTVPAKKPSSSTNGGTAHGPSDLATALLSVIVGIVLSVWVQLGA
;
A
#
# COMPACT_ATOMS: atom_id res chain seq x y z
N MET A 1 -10.86 5.75 -13.26
CA MET A 1 -10.50 5.35 -11.89
C MET A 1 -9.85 3.98 -11.94
N GLY A 2 -9.14 3.59 -10.90
CA GLY A 2 -8.51 2.28 -10.77
C GLY A 2 -7.71 2.22 -9.47
N GLU A 3 -7.22 1.03 -9.14
CA GLU A 3 -6.47 0.77 -7.91
C GLU A 3 -5.16 0.03 -8.16
N SER A 4 -4.33 -0.13 -7.12
CA SER A 4 -3.10 -0.91 -7.19
C SER A 4 -2.15 -0.37 -8.25
N TYR A 5 -1.69 -1.22 -9.17
CA TYR A 5 -0.85 -0.84 -10.30
C TYR A 5 -1.49 0.18 -11.26
N ALA A 6 -2.81 0.42 -11.18
CA ALA A 6 -3.42 1.55 -11.88
C ALA A 6 -2.87 2.90 -11.40
N GLY A 7 -2.26 2.96 -10.21
CA GLY A 7 -1.43 4.08 -9.78
C GLY A 7 -0.31 4.42 -10.75
N THR A 8 0.21 3.43 -11.49
CA THR A 8 1.15 3.63 -12.61
C THR A 8 0.42 3.97 -13.90
N PHE A 9 -0.62 3.21 -14.27
CA PHE A 9 -1.32 3.41 -15.55
C PHE A 9 -2.03 4.76 -15.67
N ILE A 10 -2.75 5.19 -14.63
CA ILE A 10 -3.60 6.37 -14.69
C ILE A 10 -2.78 7.64 -14.95
N PRO A 11 -1.66 7.93 -14.27
CA PRO A 11 -0.81 9.08 -14.59
C PRO A 11 -0.33 9.13 -16.04
N TYR A 12 0.04 8.00 -16.64
CA TYR A 12 0.42 7.93 -18.05
C TYR A 12 -0.77 8.16 -18.99
N ILE A 13 -1.95 7.63 -18.67
CA ILE A 13 -3.19 7.91 -19.41
C ILE A 13 -3.51 9.40 -19.32
N VAL A 14 -3.49 10.00 -18.13
CA VAL A 14 -3.74 11.44 -17.94
C VAL A 14 -2.75 12.28 -18.72
N LYS A 15 -1.47 11.89 -18.77
CA LYS A 15 -0.46 12.60 -19.57
C LYS A 15 -0.91 12.72 -21.02
N HIS A 16 -1.47 11.66 -21.61
CA HIS A 16 -2.02 11.70 -22.97
C HIS A 16 -3.20 12.68 -23.08
N PHE A 17 -4.16 12.64 -22.14
CA PHE A 17 -5.32 13.54 -22.13
C PHE A 17 -4.97 15.00 -21.84
N SER A 18 -3.89 15.27 -21.09
CA SER A 18 -3.47 16.61 -20.67
C SER A 18 -2.64 17.34 -21.71
N VAL A 19 -2.02 16.65 -22.66
CA VAL A 19 -1.19 17.27 -23.73
C VAL A 19 -1.82 17.22 -25.12
N SER A 20 -2.91 16.46 -25.31
CA SER A 20 -3.64 16.35 -26.58
C SER A 20 -4.99 17.07 -26.54
N ASN A 21 -5.67 17.18 -27.69
CA ASN A 21 -7.08 17.55 -27.79
C ASN A 21 -7.93 16.26 -27.88
N PRO A 22 -8.18 15.57 -26.77
CA PRO A 22 -8.87 14.28 -26.76
C PRO A 22 -10.32 14.43 -27.21
N PRO A 23 -10.93 13.35 -27.76
CA PRO A 23 -12.33 13.37 -28.21
C PRO A 23 -13.33 13.45 -27.04
N VAL A 24 -12.86 13.33 -25.80
CA VAL A 24 -13.68 13.40 -24.58
C VAL A 24 -13.00 14.28 -23.54
N ASN A 25 -13.81 14.94 -22.71
CA ASN A 25 -13.33 15.78 -21.61
C ASN A 25 -13.10 14.94 -20.36
N LEU A 26 -11.84 14.73 -20.01
CA LEU A 26 -11.47 14.19 -18.71
C LEU A 26 -11.78 15.25 -17.63
N ARG A 27 -12.41 14.84 -16.52
CA ARG A 27 -12.82 15.75 -15.42
C ARG A 27 -12.13 15.45 -14.11
N LYS A 28 -12.11 14.18 -13.71
CA LYS A 28 -11.40 13.72 -12.52
C LYS A 28 -10.75 12.37 -12.79
N VAL A 29 -9.69 12.10 -12.06
CA VAL A 29 -9.14 10.74 -11.92
C VAL A 29 -9.14 10.35 -10.46
N ALA A 30 -9.40 9.07 -10.19
CA ALA A 30 -9.36 8.49 -8.86
C ALA A 30 -8.40 7.29 -8.88
N ILE A 31 -7.48 7.26 -7.92
CA ILE A 31 -6.45 6.24 -7.76
C ILE A 31 -6.54 5.70 -6.33
N GLY A 32 -6.92 4.44 -6.18
CA GLY A 32 -7.01 3.74 -4.90
C GLY A 32 -5.75 2.94 -4.62
N ASP A 33 -5.19 3.02 -3.42
CA ASP A 33 -4.05 2.18 -2.98
C ASP A 33 -3.04 2.01 -4.12
N GLY A 34 -2.59 3.15 -4.65
CA GLY A 34 -1.93 3.22 -5.94
C GLY A 34 -0.43 3.04 -5.85
N PHE A 35 0.13 2.20 -6.72
CA PHE A 35 1.59 2.11 -6.89
C PHE A 35 2.11 3.34 -7.64
N LEU A 36 2.40 4.41 -6.89
CA LEU A 36 2.75 5.74 -7.40
C LEU A 36 4.27 6.02 -7.41
N GLY A 37 5.06 5.21 -6.72
CA GLY A 37 6.49 5.40 -6.51
C GLY A 37 7.22 4.07 -6.49
N SER A 38 8.49 4.09 -6.07
CA SER A 38 9.27 2.85 -5.92
C SER A 38 8.80 2.01 -4.73
N LEU A 39 9.17 0.72 -4.69
CA LEU A 39 8.92 -0.16 -3.54
C LEU A 39 9.42 0.45 -2.23
N ALA A 40 10.60 1.08 -2.24
CA ALA A 40 11.12 1.75 -1.06
C ALA A 40 10.17 2.82 -0.52
N THR A 41 9.57 3.63 -1.40
CA THR A 41 8.63 4.68 -0.97
C THR A 41 7.28 4.14 -0.59
N ILE A 42 6.74 3.22 -1.39
CA ILE A 42 5.35 2.80 -1.28
C ILE A 42 5.15 1.73 -0.23
N ARG A 43 6.08 0.78 -0.09
CA ARG A 43 5.89 -0.42 0.73
C ARG A 43 6.82 -0.45 1.95
N GLU A 44 8.07 -0.07 1.76
CA GLU A 44 9.10 -0.26 2.78
C GLU A 44 9.15 0.83 3.85
N LEU A 45 9.13 2.10 3.42
CA LEU A 45 9.12 3.22 4.36
C LEU A 45 7.92 3.18 5.32
N PRO A 46 6.69 2.82 4.87
CA PRO A 46 5.51 2.80 5.74
C PRO A 46 5.43 1.65 6.75
N VAL A 47 6.38 0.70 6.79
CA VAL A 47 6.28 -0.47 7.68
C VAL A 47 6.09 -0.07 9.15
N ILE A 48 6.69 1.03 9.60
CA ILE A 48 6.45 1.53 10.97
C ILE A 48 5.00 1.96 11.16
N ASN A 49 4.43 2.69 10.20
CA ASN A 49 3.03 3.10 10.24
C ASN A 49 2.09 1.88 10.22
N VAL A 50 2.43 0.83 9.46
CA VAL A 50 1.68 -0.44 9.46
C VAL A 50 1.75 -1.10 10.84
N LEU A 51 2.92 -1.16 11.48
CA LEU A 51 3.08 -1.71 12.83
C LEU A 51 2.43 -0.85 13.92
N GLU A 52 2.30 0.46 13.72
CA GLU A 52 1.54 1.35 14.61
C GLU A 52 0.02 1.16 14.44
N THR A 53 -0.41 0.90 13.21
CA THR A 53 -1.81 0.59 12.83
C THR A 53 -2.23 -0.77 13.38
N TYR A 54 -1.41 -1.81 13.16
CA TYR A 54 -1.62 -3.20 13.56
C TYR A 54 -0.40 -3.77 14.31
N PRO A 55 -0.15 -3.34 15.56
CA PRO A 55 0.92 -3.90 16.39
C PRO A 55 0.73 -5.39 16.72
N ALA A 56 -0.48 -5.91 16.51
CA ALA A 56 -0.77 -7.33 16.59
C ALA A 56 0.13 -8.18 15.68
N ILE A 57 0.59 -7.66 14.53
CA ILE A 57 1.51 -8.35 13.59
C ILE A 57 2.77 -8.84 14.29
N ILE A 58 3.33 -8.03 15.19
CA ILE A 58 4.52 -8.35 15.99
C ILE A 58 4.16 -8.79 17.42
N GLY A 59 2.89 -9.14 17.66
CA GLY A 59 2.42 -9.55 18.99
C GLY A 59 2.55 -8.47 20.07
N TYR A 60 2.57 -7.19 19.69
CA TYR A 60 2.83 -6.05 20.58
C TYR A 60 4.22 -6.09 21.26
N ASP A 61 5.21 -6.74 20.63
CA ASP A 61 6.58 -6.81 21.13
C ASP A 61 7.30 -5.47 20.93
N GLU A 62 7.59 -4.78 22.05
CA GLU A 62 8.23 -3.46 22.06
C GLU A 62 9.68 -3.50 21.52
N ASP A 63 10.42 -4.59 21.76
CA ASP A 63 11.81 -4.73 21.29
C ASP A 63 11.84 -4.96 19.77
N VAL A 64 10.91 -5.78 19.26
CA VAL A 64 10.75 -5.99 17.81
C VAL A 64 10.33 -4.70 17.12
N PHE A 65 9.40 -3.94 17.69
CA PHE A 65 9.02 -2.63 17.15
C PHE A 65 10.20 -1.66 17.10
N ASN A 66 10.98 -1.57 18.18
CA ASN A 66 12.16 -0.71 18.22
C ASN A 66 13.21 -1.15 17.19
N TYR A 67 13.39 -2.45 16.98
CA TYR A 67 14.23 -2.97 15.90
C TYR A 67 13.78 -2.44 14.53
N PHE A 68 12.49 -2.60 14.18
CA PHE A 68 11.97 -2.07 12.91
C PHE A 68 12.18 -0.57 12.80
N ARG A 69 11.94 0.19 13.88
CA ARG A 69 12.18 1.64 13.92
C ARG A 69 13.63 2.00 13.60
N GLU A 70 14.59 1.32 14.21
CA GLU A 70 16.02 1.53 13.93
C GLU A 70 16.35 1.23 12.46
N GLN A 71 15.84 0.12 11.90
CA GLN A 71 16.07 -0.21 10.50
C GLN A 71 15.42 0.80 9.54
N ASN A 72 14.21 1.27 9.85
CA ASN A 72 13.52 2.29 9.06
C ASN A 72 14.27 3.63 9.08
N GLN A 73 14.81 4.03 10.23
CA GLN A 73 15.67 5.21 10.34
C GLN A 73 16.93 5.07 9.47
N TRP A 74 17.57 3.91 9.48
CA TRP A 74 18.72 3.64 8.61
C TRP A 74 18.34 3.68 7.12
N LYS A 75 17.18 3.15 6.75
CA LYS A 75 16.66 3.23 5.38
C LYS A 75 16.45 4.67 4.92
N ARG A 76 16.03 5.56 5.82
CA ARG A 76 15.85 7.01 5.59
C ARG A 76 17.17 7.81 5.59
N ASP A 77 18.26 7.27 6.14
CA ASP A 77 19.56 7.95 6.11
C ASP A 77 20.15 7.93 4.69
N LEU A 78 20.30 9.12 4.13
CA LEU A 78 20.84 9.37 2.80
C LEU A 78 22.34 9.68 2.82
N THR A 79 22.96 9.73 4.00
CA THR A 79 24.39 10.03 4.15
C THR A 79 25.23 9.03 3.36
N GLY A 80 26.10 9.54 2.49
CA GLY A 80 26.96 8.71 1.64
C GLY A 80 26.27 8.12 0.41
N ARG A 81 24.98 8.37 0.17
CA ARG A 81 24.28 7.96 -1.06
C ARG A 81 24.53 8.98 -2.17
N ALA A 82 24.92 8.50 -3.34
CA ALA A 82 25.38 9.34 -4.45
C ALA A 82 24.33 10.33 -4.99
N ASN A 83 23.04 9.97 -4.94
CA ASN A 83 21.96 10.74 -5.58
C ASN A 83 20.99 11.42 -4.60
N GLY A 84 21.20 11.29 -3.28
CA GLY A 84 20.27 11.85 -2.29
C GLY A 84 18.85 11.28 -2.38
N THR A 85 18.70 10.08 -2.95
CA THR A 85 17.42 9.37 -3.06
C THR A 85 17.47 8.10 -2.23
N LEU A 86 16.30 7.62 -1.81
CA LEU A 86 16.17 6.29 -1.26
C LEU A 86 16.57 5.27 -2.34
N ASP A 87 17.33 4.27 -1.91
CA ASP A 87 17.68 3.15 -2.77
C ASP A 87 16.54 2.12 -2.68
N PRO A 88 15.87 1.79 -3.80
CA PRO A 88 14.80 0.80 -3.80
C PRO A 88 15.27 -0.62 -3.46
N TRP A 89 16.57 -0.92 -3.59
CA TRP A 89 17.11 -2.27 -3.49
C TRP A 89 18.05 -2.51 -2.32
N TYR A 90 18.49 -1.45 -1.60
CA TYR A 90 19.54 -1.59 -0.60
C TYR A 90 19.06 -1.69 0.85
N GLY A 91 19.37 -2.83 1.47
CA GLY A 91 19.80 -2.93 2.88
C GLY A 91 18.78 -3.43 3.89
N CYS A 92 17.49 -3.14 3.72
CA CYS A 92 16.44 -3.59 4.63
C CYS A 92 15.17 -3.88 3.82
N ASP A 93 14.73 -5.13 3.79
CA ASP A 93 13.46 -5.56 3.23
C ASP A 93 12.44 -5.64 4.37
N LEU A 94 12.02 -4.46 4.84
CA LEU A 94 11.28 -4.33 6.09
C LEU A 94 9.88 -4.92 5.99
N PHE A 95 9.30 -4.86 4.79
CA PHE A 95 7.98 -5.40 4.56
C PHE A 95 7.99 -6.92 4.63
N ASP A 96 8.92 -7.56 3.92
CA ASP A 96 9.07 -9.02 3.96
C ASP A 96 9.48 -9.49 5.36
N GLU A 97 10.37 -8.76 6.05
CA GLU A 97 10.78 -9.09 7.42
C GLU A 97 9.62 -8.98 8.43
N MET A 98 8.77 -7.95 8.29
CA MET A 98 7.57 -7.79 9.12
C MET A 98 6.64 -8.99 8.99
N TRP A 99 6.37 -9.41 7.75
CA TRP A 99 5.46 -10.52 7.50
C TRP A 99 6.08 -11.89 7.77
N ASP A 100 7.39 -12.07 7.58
CA ASP A 100 8.12 -13.27 8.00
C ASP A 100 8.10 -13.44 9.52
N TYR A 101 8.23 -12.34 10.29
CA TYR A 101 8.06 -12.37 11.73
C TYR A 101 6.65 -12.87 12.10
N ALA A 102 5.61 -12.28 11.52
CA ALA A 102 4.24 -12.67 11.82
C ALA A 102 3.96 -14.14 11.46
N PHE A 103 4.41 -14.58 10.29
CA PHE A 103 4.29 -15.95 9.80
C PHE A 103 4.96 -16.98 10.72
N ASN A 104 6.09 -16.63 11.34
CA ASN A 104 6.84 -17.55 12.19
C ASN A 104 6.42 -17.49 13.68
N PHE A 105 5.98 -16.32 14.16
CA PHE A 105 5.87 -16.06 15.60
C PHE A 105 4.49 -15.60 16.07
N THR A 106 3.62 -15.06 15.20
CA THR A 106 2.42 -14.36 15.64
C THR A 106 1.13 -15.06 15.21
N TYR A 107 0.34 -15.54 16.17
CA TYR A 107 -1.02 -16.02 15.89
C TYR A 107 -1.98 -14.83 15.64
N PRO A 108 -2.93 -14.91 14.68
CA PRO A 108 -3.30 -16.07 13.86
C PRO A 108 -2.55 -16.26 12.54
N TRP A 109 -1.67 -15.33 12.14
CA TRP A 109 -0.91 -15.45 10.88
C TRP A 109 0.13 -16.59 10.88
N LYS A 110 0.51 -17.08 12.06
CA LYS A 110 1.51 -18.13 12.23
C LYS A 110 1.14 -19.43 11.51
N ASN A 111 2.09 -19.98 10.74
CA ASN A 111 1.92 -21.19 9.91
C ASN A 111 0.81 -21.09 8.84
N GLY A 112 0.34 -19.88 8.54
CA GLY A 112 -0.72 -19.61 7.56
C GLY A 112 -0.23 -18.78 6.38
N ARG A 113 -1.08 -18.49 5.41
CA ARG A 113 -0.80 -17.39 4.49
C ARG A 113 -1.18 -16.08 5.17
N VAL A 114 -0.31 -15.10 5.00
CA VAL A 114 -0.58 -13.70 5.28
C VAL A 114 -1.39 -13.14 4.12
N ASP A 115 -2.47 -12.41 4.41
CA ASP A 115 -3.07 -11.50 3.44
C ASP A 115 -2.49 -10.09 3.64
N PHE A 116 -1.59 -9.70 2.75
CA PHE A 116 -1.00 -8.36 2.79
C PHE A 116 -1.95 -7.29 2.26
N TYR A 117 -3.03 -7.67 1.57
CA TYR A 117 -4.04 -6.75 1.07
C TYR A 117 -5.08 -6.37 2.13
N ASP A 118 -5.26 -7.17 3.17
CA ASP A 118 -6.20 -6.90 4.26
C ASP A 118 -5.67 -7.49 5.57
N ILE A 119 -4.97 -6.69 6.37
CA ILE A 119 -4.28 -7.16 7.58
C ILE A 119 -5.21 -7.99 8.51
N PRO A 120 -6.48 -7.58 8.78
CA PRO A 120 -7.42 -8.35 9.60
C PRO A 120 -7.80 -9.74 9.06
N ASP A 121 -7.48 -10.09 7.81
CA ASP A 121 -7.75 -11.41 7.22
C ASP A 121 -6.54 -12.34 7.39
N ALA A 122 -6.67 -13.32 8.27
CA ALA A 122 -5.73 -14.43 8.46
C ALA A 122 -6.36 -15.78 8.05
N THR A 123 -7.36 -15.77 7.17
CA THR A 123 -7.96 -17.01 6.66
C THR A 123 -6.99 -17.76 5.75
N ASN A 124 -6.94 -19.09 5.93
CA ASN A 124 -6.07 -19.96 5.16
C ASN A 124 -6.67 -21.37 5.00
N PRO A 125 -6.93 -21.84 3.78
CA PRO A 125 -6.86 -21.08 2.52
C PRO A 125 -7.83 -19.89 2.53
N ALA A 126 -7.47 -18.81 1.83
CA ALA A 126 -8.34 -17.66 1.65
C ALA A 126 -9.63 -18.03 0.89
N PRO A 127 -10.71 -17.24 1.01
CA PRO A 127 -11.91 -17.43 0.21
C PRO A 127 -11.61 -17.45 -1.30
N PRO A 128 -12.22 -18.36 -2.08
CA PRO A 128 -12.00 -18.41 -3.51
C PRO A 128 -12.59 -17.17 -4.19
N LYS A 129 -11.73 -16.34 -4.81
CA LYS A 129 -12.11 -15.13 -5.58
C LYS A 129 -12.08 -15.35 -7.10
N ASP A 130 -12.13 -16.60 -7.58
CA ASP A 130 -12.03 -16.90 -9.02
C ASP A 130 -13.36 -16.72 -9.76
N ALA A 131 -13.45 -15.66 -10.57
CA ALA A 131 -14.59 -15.43 -11.46
C ALA A 131 -14.52 -16.26 -12.76
N GLY A 132 -13.42 -16.99 -12.98
CA GLY A 132 -13.15 -17.79 -14.17
C GLY A 132 -14.27 -18.76 -14.54
N PRO A 133 -14.83 -19.57 -13.62
CA PRO A 133 -15.94 -20.46 -13.93
C PRO A 133 -17.15 -19.73 -14.54
N PHE A 134 -17.47 -18.53 -14.04
CA PHE A 134 -18.57 -17.72 -14.56
C PHE A 134 -18.19 -17.03 -15.89
N LEU A 135 -17.03 -16.39 -15.97
CA LEU A 135 -16.60 -15.62 -17.15
C LEU A 135 -16.19 -16.52 -18.33
N ASN A 136 -15.90 -17.79 -18.08
CA ASN A 136 -15.60 -18.78 -19.11
C ASN A 136 -16.82 -19.60 -19.55
N ASP A 137 -17.98 -19.43 -18.92
CA ASP A 137 -19.22 -20.08 -19.36
C ASP A 137 -19.62 -19.64 -20.78
N ALA A 138 -20.07 -20.59 -21.60
CA ALA A 138 -20.37 -20.35 -23.00
C ALA A 138 -21.55 -19.39 -23.20
N ALA A 139 -22.57 -19.44 -22.33
CA ALA A 139 -23.71 -18.53 -22.41
C ALA A 139 -23.30 -17.12 -21.96
N VAL A 140 -22.47 -17.01 -20.91
CA VAL A 140 -21.91 -15.72 -20.47
C VAL A 140 -21.05 -15.09 -21.56
N ARG A 141 -20.13 -15.85 -22.18
CA ARG A 141 -19.30 -15.35 -23.29
C ARG A 141 -20.14 -14.93 -24.49
N ALA A 142 -21.14 -15.71 -24.87
CA ALA A 142 -22.04 -15.35 -25.96
C ALA A 142 -22.80 -14.05 -25.67
N ALA A 143 -23.28 -13.87 -24.43
CA ALA A 143 -23.98 -12.65 -24.00
C ALA A 143 -23.07 -11.42 -23.99
N LEU A 144 -21.82 -11.56 -23.55
CA LEU A 144 -20.81 -10.49 -23.55
C LEU A 144 -20.13 -10.29 -24.92
N GLN A 145 -20.43 -11.14 -25.90
CA GLN A 145 -19.73 -11.20 -27.19
C GLN A 145 -18.20 -11.38 -27.01
N ALA A 146 -17.80 -12.09 -25.94
CA ALA A 146 -16.41 -12.34 -25.61
C ALA A 146 -15.83 -13.44 -26.51
N PRO A 147 -14.56 -13.31 -26.94
CA PRO A 147 -13.92 -14.32 -27.77
C PRO A 147 -13.78 -15.65 -27.03
N ILE A 148 -13.97 -16.76 -27.74
CA ILE A 148 -13.78 -18.12 -27.22
C ILE A 148 -12.37 -18.65 -27.45
N SER A 149 -11.50 -17.88 -28.12
CA SER A 149 -10.15 -18.29 -28.51
C SER A 149 -9.15 -18.37 -27.36
N LYS A 150 -9.52 -17.90 -26.17
CA LYS A 150 -8.71 -17.98 -24.95
C LYS A 150 -9.63 -17.95 -23.73
N ASN A 151 -9.22 -18.63 -22.66
CA ASN A 151 -9.89 -18.49 -21.38
C ASN A 151 -9.59 -17.14 -20.75
N TRP A 152 -10.62 -16.54 -20.16
CA TRP A 152 -10.47 -15.42 -19.24
C TRP A 152 -9.61 -15.87 -18.06
N SER A 153 -8.76 -14.96 -17.60
CA SER A 153 -7.94 -15.11 -16.42
C SER A 153 -7.92 -13.78 -15.67
N VAL A 154 -7.91 -13.86 -14.34
CA VAL A 154 -7.88 -12.69 -13.44
C VAL A 154 -6.57 -11.91 -13.57
N HIS A 155 -5.46 -12.58 -13.90
CA HIS A 155 -4.15 -11.95 -14.03
C HIS A 155 -3.52 -12.27 -15.39
N ILE A 156 -2.77 -11.30 -15.90
CA ILE A 156 -1.92 -11.47 -17.06
C ILE A 156 -0.54 -10.90 -16.74
N THR A 157 0.51 -11.50 -17.29
CA THR A 157 1.84 -10.88 -17.29
C THR A 157 1.78 -9.55 -18.04
N TYR A 158 2.48 -8.53 -17.55
CA TYR A 158 2.53 -7.21 -18.18
C TYR A 158 2.89 -7.35 -19.67
N PRO A 159 1.98 -6.98 -20.59
CA PRO A 159 2.12 -7.36 -22.00
C PRO A 159 2.83 -6.29 -22.85
N PHE A 160 3.12 -5.10 -22.32
CA PHE A 160 3.53 -3.94 -23.10
C PHE A 160 5.05 -3.73 -23.10
N GLY A 161 5.76 -4.50 -23.93
CA GLY A 161 7.21 -4.35 -24.08
C GLY A 161 7.97 -4.72 -22.81
N SER A 162 7.48 -5.74 -22.10
CA SER A 162 8.06 -6.16 -20.83
C SER A 162 9.51 -6.62 -20.97
N THR A 163 10.30 -6.32 -19.95
CA THR A 163 11.71 -6.70 -19.88
C THR A 163 12.02 -7.29 -18.50
N TYR A 164 12.75 -8.41 -18.46
CA TYR A 164 13.28 -8.96 -17.21
C TYR A 164 14.65 -8.39 -16.84
N ASP A 165 15.18 -7.48 -17.67
CA ASP A 165 16.37 -6.71 -17.34
C ASP A 165 16.00 -5.63 -16.32
N ILE A 166 16.30 -5.92 -15.05
CA ILE A 166 16.05 -5.03 -13.90
C ILE A 166 16.82 -3.69 -13.99
N SER A 167 17.79 -3.55 -14.90
CA SER A 167 18.44 -2.27 -15.17
C SER A 167 17.60 -1.36 -16.07
N ILE A 168 16.56 -1.91 -16.70
CA ILE A 168 15.69 -1.23 -17.67
C ILE A 168 14.25 -1.12 -17.14
N GLY A 169 13.74 -2.15 -16.47
CA GLY A 169 12.40 -2.16 -15.88
C GLY A 169 12.35 -2.59 -14.43
N ASN A 170 11.18 -2.43 -13.83
CA ASN A 170 10.93 -2.84 -12.45
C ASN A 170 10.75 -4.37 -12.33
N GLU A 171 10.53 -4.84 -11.12
CA GLU A 171 10.30 -6.24 -10.76
C GLU A 171 9.11 -6.90 -11.48
N HIS A 172 8.18 -6.10 -12.01
CA HIS A 172 7.04 -6.57 -12.80
C HIS A 172 7.30 -6.55 -14.31
N GLY A 173 8.51 -6.13 -14.70
CA GLY A 173 8.96 -6.02 -16.07
C GLY A 173 8.43 -4.80 -16.82
N ASP A 174 7.91 -3.79 -16.12
CA ASP A 174 7.53 -2.52 -16.72
C ASP A 174 8.75 -1.57 -16.78
N PRO A 175 9.18 -1.13 -17.97
CA PRO A 175 10.29 -0.18 -18.14
C PRO A 175 9.90 1.28 -17.89
N SER A 176 8.66 1.55 -17.51
CA SER A 176 8.15 2.91 -17.30
C SER A 176 8.72 3.53 -16.03
N VAL A 177 9.10 4.81 -16.10
CA VAL A 177 9.47 5.61 -14.93
C VAL A 177 8.28 5.71 -13.96
N GLU A 178 8.51 5.59 -12.66
CA GLU A 178 7.45 5.64 -11.66
C GLU A 178 6.75 7.02 -11.64
N PRO A 179 5.41 7.07 -11.45
CA PRO A 179 4.65 8.30 -11.48
C PRO A 179 5.19 9.45 -10.63
N MET A 180 5.68 9.17 -9.42
CA MET A 180 6.15 10.19 -8.48
C MET A 180 7.22 11.10 -9.08
N ALA A 181 7.99 10.63 -10.06
CA ALA A 181 9.00 11.43 -10.75
C ALA A 181 8.40 12.54 -11.64
N PHE A 182 7.13 12.44 -12.04
CA PHE A 182 6.48 13.38 -12.95
C PHE A 182 5.07 13.82 -12.52
N LEU A 183 4.58 13.44 -11.34
CA LEU A 183 3.27 13.87 -10.84
C LEU A 183 3.14 15.40 -10.72
N THR A 184 4.17 16.10 -10.26
CA THR A 184 4.19 17.57 -10.16
C THR A 184 3.85 18.27 -11.49
N PRO A 185 4.63 18.10 -12.58
CA PRO A 185 4.30 18.71 -13.86
C PRO A 185 3.01 18.16 -14.48
N LEU A 186 2.68 16.88 -14.25
CA LEU A 186 1.43 16.29 -14.74
C LEU A 186 0.22 17.00 -14.14
N PHE A 187 0.20 17.19 -12.83
CA PHE A 187 -0.91 17.80 -12.12
C PHE A 187 -1.05 19.28 -12.42
N ALA A 188 0.05 20.01 -12.60
CA ALA A 188 0.01 21.39 -13.06
C ALA A 188 -0.72 21.50 -14.41
N ASN A 189 -0.37 20.65 -15.38
CA ASN A 189 -1.00 20.61 -16.69
C ASN A 189 -2.47 20.15 -16.61
N ALA A 190 -2.76 19.14 -15.80
CA ALA A 190 -4.11 18.63 -15.60
C ALA A 190 -5.03 19.68 -14.95
N SER A 191 -4.55 20.36 -13.90
CA SER A 191 -5.28 21.40 -13.19
C SER A 191 -5.56 22.62 -14.06
N ALA A 192 -4.61 23.03 -14.91
CA ALA A 192 -4.84 24.10 -15.90
C ALA A 192 -5.98 23.79 -16.88
N ARG A 193 -6.35 22.51 -17.02
CA ARG A 193 -7.47 22.03 -17.85
C ARG A 193 -8.71 21.67 -17.04
N GLY A 194 -8.72 21.95 -15.73
CA GLY A 194 -9.82 21.60 -14.83
C GLY A 194 -9.97 20.10 -14.60
N ILE A 195 -8.88 19.34 -14.70
CA ILE A 195 -8.83 17.93 -14.32
C ILE A 195 -8.34 17.83 -12.88
N SER A 196 -9.12 17.23 -11.99
CA SER A 196 -8.75 17.03 -10.58
C SER A 196 -8.27 15.61 -10.30
N PHE A 197 -7.50 15.44 -9.22
CA PHE A 197 -7.02 14.13 -8.77
C PHE A 197 -7.64 13.78 -7.43
N VAL A 198 -8.07 12.53 -7.30
CA VAL A 198 -8.54 11.92 -6.06
C VAL A 198 -7.62 10.74 -5.77
N PHE A 199 -6.90 10.80 -4.67
CA PHE A 199 -6.18 9.66 -4.12
C PHE A 199 -7.02 9.10 -2.98
N TYR A 200 -7.16 7.78 -2.91
CA TYR A 200 -7.79 7.16 -1.77
C TYR A 200 -7.02 5.93 -1.33
N SER A 201 -7.11 5.60 -0.05
CA SER A 201 -6.46 4.42 0.50
C SER A 201 -7.29 3.72 1.56
N GLY A 202 -7.17 2.40 1.60
CA GLY A 202 -7.59 1.58 2.72
C GLY A 202 -6.57 1.66 3.87
N ASN A 203 -7.05 1.86 5.11
CA ASN A 203 -6.17 1.88 6.28
C ASN A 203 -5.56 0.52 6.64
N ASP A 204 -6.16 -0.57 6.17
CA ASP A 204 -5.77 -1.94 6.51
C ASP A 204 -4.94 -2.63 5.41
N ASP A 205 -4.58 -1.88 4.36
CA ASP A 205 -3.69 -2.36 3.31
C ASP A 205 -2.23 -2.28 3.77
N SER A 206 -1.53 -3.41 3.80
CA SER A 206 -0.08 -3.44 4.08
C SER A 206 0.76 -3.44 2.79
N ASP A 207 0.17 -3.81 1.66
CA ASP A 207 0.83 -3.95 0.36
C ASP A 207 1.22 -2.59 -0.22
N ILE A 208 0.27 -1.65 -0.15
CA ILE A 208 0.40 -0.24 -0.52
C ILE A 208 -0.19 0.61 0.63
N PRO A 209 0.49 0.67 1.79
CA PRO A 209 -0.01 1.40 2.93
C PRO A 209 -0.29 2.86 2.60
N HIS A 210 -1.37 3.40 3.16
CA HIS A 210 -1.82 4.77 2.92
C HIS A 210 -0.71 5.82 3.11
N HIS A 211 0.22 5.59 4.06
CA HIS A 211 1.34 6.49 4.30
C HIS A 211 2.32 6.60 3.12
N GLY A 212 2.46 5.55 2.30
CA GLY A 212 3.22 5.62 1.05
C GLY A 212 2.62 6.63 0.07
N THR A 213 1.28 6.59 -0.09
CA THR A 213 0.52 7.57 -0.88
C THR A 213 0.67 8.98 -0.32
N GLU A 214 0.58 9.14 1.00
CA GLU A 214 0.77 10.43 1.68
C GLU A 214 2.17 11.00 1.45
N VAL A 215 3.22 10.18 1.56
CA VAL A 215 4.60 10.60 1.29
C VAL A 215 4.76 11.08 -0.16
N VAL A 216 4.16 10.36 -1.12
CA VAL A 216 4.18 10.79 -2.52
C VAL A 216 3.47 12.14 -2.71
N ILE A 217 2.30 12.34 -2.09
CA ILE A 217 1.58 13.61 -2.13
C ILE A 217 2.39 14.72 -1.46
N GLN A 218 3.02 14.47 -0.32
CA GLN A 218 3.84 15.44 0.39
C GLN A 218 5.11 15.82 -0.40
N ASN A 219 5.65 14.90 -1.20
CA ASN A 219 6.78 15.20 -2.08
C ASN A 219 6.37 15.97 -3.35
N MET A 220 5.10 15.89 -3.73
CA MET A 220 4.55 16.54 -4.92
C MET A 220 4.29 18.03 -4.71
N THR A 221 4.55 18.86 -5.72
CA THR A 221 4.20 20.29 -5.72
C THR A 221 2.94 20.52 -6.55
N PHE A 222 1.91 21.07 -5.93
CA PHE A 222 0.63 21.37 -6.58
C PHE A 222 0.10 22.73 -6.16
N GLY A 223 -0.49 23.49 -7.08
CA GLY A 223 -0.91 24.88 -6.79
C GLY A 223 0.20 25.79 -6.25
N GLY A 224 1.46 25.55 -6.62
CA GLY A 224 2.63 26.36 -6.24
C GLY A 224 3.24 26.07 -4.87
N ILE A 225 2.68 25.15 -4.08
CA ILE A 225 3.19 24.77 -2.76
C ILE A 225 3.44 23.25 -2.75
N GLN A 226 4.53 22.83 -2.09
CA GLN A 226 4.86 21.41 -1.93
C GLN A 226 4.00 20.79 -0.82
N GLY A 227 3.43 19.62 -1.10
CA GLY A 227 2.66 18.84 -0.14
C GLY A 227 1.39 19.53 0.33
N PHE A 228 0.67 18.92 1.28
CA PHE A 228 -0.48 19.56 1.94
C PHE A 228 -0.03 20.63 2.93
N THR A 229 -0.78 21.73 3.02
CA THR A 229 -0.48 22.79 3.99
C THR A 229 -1.00 22.48 5.39
N LYS A 230 -1.99 21.60 5.49
CA LYS A 230 -2.53 21.08 6.74
C LYS A 230 -2.49 19.56 6.76
N LYS A 231 -2.34 18.99 7.95
CA LYS A 231 -2.38 17.54 8.12
C LYS A 231 -3.82 17.03 7.90
N PRO A 232 -4.04 16.02 7.03
CA PRO A 232 -5.35 15.39 6.88
C PRO A 232 -5.92 14.95 8.23
N SER A 233 -7.11 15.45 8.59
CA SER A 233 -7.74 15.14 9.88
C SER A 233 -9.26 15.41 9.93
N THR A 234 -9.88 15.77 8.80
CA THR A 234 -11.33 16.02 8.74
C THR A 234 -12.07 14.69 8.63
N PRO A 235 -12.97 14.37 9.56
CA PRO A 235 -13.74 13.13 9.47
C PRO A 235 -14.76 13.19 8.33
N TRP A 236 -15.04 12.04 7.72
CA TRP A 236 -16.21 11.85 6.86
C TRP A 236 -17.00 10.61 7.29
N PHE A 237 -18.25 10.53 6.84
CA PHE A 237 -19.23 9.58 7.34
C PHE A 237 -20.01 8.97 6.18
N ASP A 238 -20.53 7.76 6.38
CA ASP A 238 -21.44 7.11 5.44
C ASP A 238 -22.89 7.61 5.58
N ASP A 239 -23.79 7.05 4.76
CA ASP A 239 -25.22 7.42 4.76
C ASP A 239 -25.95 7.06 6.08
N THR A 240 -25.35 6.23 6.94
CA THR A 240 -25.88 5.90 8.27
C THR A 240 -25.37 6.84 9.36
N GLY A 241 -24.38 7.68 9.04
CA GLY A 241 -23.67 8.53 9.97
C GLY A 241 -22.53 7.83 10.71
N ALA A 242 -22.13 6.62 10.29
CA ALA A 242 -20.96 5.95 10.83
C ALA A 242 -19.68 6.60 10.29
N PHE A 243 -18.66 6.72 11.14
CA PHE A 243 -17.34 7.21 10.71
C PHE A 243 -16.81 6.31 9.60
N ALA A 244 -16.32 6.92 8.53
CA ALA A 244 -15.83 6.21 7.35
C ALA A 244 -14.34 6.50 7.08
N GLY A 245 -13.75 7.45 7.81
CA GLY A 245 -12.33 7.76 7.77
C GLY A 245 -12.05 9.27 7.67
N ILE A 246 -10.94 9.62 7.02
CA ILE A 246 -10.44 11.00 6.91
C ILE A 246 -10.54 11.48 5.46
N VAL A 247 -10.96 12.72 5.26
CA VAL A 247 -10.91 13.41 3.97
C VAL A 247 -10.09 14.68 4.08
N HIS A 248 -9.37 15.02 3.02
CA HIS A 248 -8.63 16.27 2.94
C HIS A 248 -8.57 16.74 1.50
N GLN A 249 -8.79 18.03 1.26
CA GLN A 249 -8.78 18.60 -0.08
C GLN A 249 -8.05 19.93 -0.10
N GLU A 250 -7.11 20.06 -1.03
CA GLU A 250 -6.36 21.29 -1.23
C GLU A 250 -6.00 21.42 -2.71
N ARG A 251 -6.16 22.64 -3.27
CA ARG A 251 -5.60 23.01 -4.58
C ARG A 251 -5.90 21.98 -5.69
N ASN A 252 -7.16 21.54 -5.78
CA ASN A 252 -7.67 20.60 -6.80
C ASN A 252 -7.21 19.13 -6.64
N LEU A 253 -6.67 18.78 -5.46
CA LEU A 253 -6.33 17.43 -5.06
C LEU A 253 -7.19 17.03 -3.85
N THR A 254 -7.79 15.85 -3.91
CA THR A 254 -8.56 15.22 -2.82
C THR A 254 -7.80 13.98 -2.36
N TYR A 255 -7.65 13.80 -1.05
CA TYR A 255 -7.18 12.58 -0.42
C TYR A 255 -8.28 12.03 0.51
N VAL A 256 -8.54 10.72 0.44
CA VAL A 256 -9.51 10.03 1.29
C VAL A 256 -8.89 8.76 1.88
N LEU A 257 -8.80 8.69 3.20
CA LEU A 257 -8.43 7.49 3.94
C LEU A 257 -9.71 6.81 4.44
N PHE A 258 -9.85 5.51 4.18
CA PHE A 258 -10.97 4.69 4.61
C PHE A 258 -10.64 3.93 5.90
N GLU A 259 -11.53 4.02 6.89
CA GLU A 259 -11.44 3.17 8.08
C GLU A 259 -11.86 1.73 7.75
N GLY A 260 -11.04 0.77 8.18
CA GLY A 260 -11.42 -0.65 8.17
C GLY A 260 -11.50 -1.27 6.77
N ALA A 261 -10.70 -0.76 5.83
CA ALA A 261 -10.62 -1.28 4.48
C ALA A 261 -9.16 -1.58 4.13
N GLY A 262 -8.91 -2.73 3.54
CA GLY A 262 -7.67 -3.06 2.85
C GLY A 262 -7.62 -2.54 1.41
N HIS A 263 -6.76 -3.18 0.59
CA HIS A 263 -6.38 -2.79 -0.78
C HIS A 263 -7.55 -2.59 -1.74
N THR A 264 -8.58 -3.44 -1.62
CA THR A 264 -9.78 -3.42 -2.46
C THR A 264 -10.92 -2.77 -1.71
N VAL A 265 -10.83 -1.45 -1.47
CA VAL A 265 -11.79 -0.68 -0.67
C VAL A 265 -13.27 -1.00 -0.99
N PRO A 266 -13.71 -1.06 -2.26
CA PRO A 266 -15.12 -1.36 -2.57
C PRO A 266 -15.56 -2.79 -2.22
N GLU A 267 -14.63 -3.74 -2.11
CA GLU A 267 -14.93 -5.11 -1.67
C GLU A 267 -15.22 -5.14 -0.16
N LEU A 268 -14.41 -4.43 0.63
CA LEU A 268 -14.42 -4.51 2.10
C LEU A 268 -15.36 -3.49 2.76
N ARG A 269 -15.55 -2.33 2.12
CA ARG A 269 -16.41 -1.23 2.59
C ARG A 269 -17.32 -0.71 1.47
N PRO A 270 -18.20 -1.55 0.89
CA PRO A 270 -19.00 -1.19 -0.29
C PRO A 270 -19.95 -0.01 -0.06
N ALA A 271 -20.54 0.11 1.14
CA ALA A 271 -21.46 1.21 1.46
C ALA A 271 -20.71 2.56 1.53
N GLN A 272 -19.57 2.58 2.22
CA GLN A 272 -18.70 3.76 2.32
C GLN A 272 -18.10 4.10 0.94
N ALA A 273 -17.69 3.11 0.17
CA ALA A 273 -17.16 3.29 -1.18
C ALA A 273 -18.19 3.91 -2.13
N LEU A 274 -19.47 3.54 -1.99
CA LEU A 274 -20.56 4.16 -2.77
C LEU A 274 -20.75 5.63 -2.40
N VAL A 275 -20.72 5.97 -1.11
CA VAL A 275 -20.75 7.38 -0.66
C VAL A 275 -19.55 8.13 -1.21
N PHE A 276 -18.35 7.58 -1.09
CA PHE A 276 -17.14 8.20 -1.63
C PHE A 276 -17.23 8.46 -3.14
N LEU A 277 -17.65 7.46 -3.91
CA LEU A 277 -17.84 7.57 -5.35
C LEU A 277 -18.84 8.68 -5.68
N ARG A 278 -19.98 8.69 -5.01
CA ARG A 278 -21.06 9.68 -5.22
C ARG A 278 -20.60 11.09 -4.86
N GLU A 279 -19.95 11.27 -3.72
CA GLU A 279 -19.70 12.58 -3.12
C GLU A 279 -18.39 13.23 -3.60
N PHE A 280 -17.30 12.47 -3.65
CA PHE A 280 -15.95 13.03 -3.89
C PHE A 280 -15.44 12.79 -5.31
N VAL A 281 -15.82 11.67 -5.92
CA VAL A 281 -15.40 11.34 -7.29
C VAL A 281 -16.38 11.93 -8.32
N LEU A 282 -17.68 11.61 -8.22
CA LEU A 282 -18.68 12.11 -9.17
C LEU A 282 -19.24 13.47 -8.76
N GLY A 283 -19.41 13.69 -7.45
CA GLY A 283 -19.90 14.94 -6.86
C GLY A 283 -18.82 15.99 -6.63
N ASP A 284 -19.19 17.06 -5.94
CA ASP A 284 -18.37 18.21 -5.60
C ASP A 284 -18.36 18.49 -4.09
N ASN A 285 -18.55 17.44 -3.28
CA ASN A 285 -18.59 17.56 -1.84
C ASN A 285 -17.28 18.20 -1.31
N ARG A 286 -17.43 19.27 -0.54
CA ARG A 286 -16.33 20.12 -0.09
C ARG A 286 -15.76 19.73 1.28
N ASN A 287 -16.26 18.69 1.93
CA ASN A 287 -15.75 18.25 3.23
C ASN A 287 -14.23 18.02 3.19
N GLY A 288 -13.48 18.56 4.15
CA GLY A 288 -12.01 18.52 4.18
C GLY A 288 -11.30 19.57 3.31
N THR A 289 -12.03 20.46 2.62
CA THR A 289 -11.41 21.52 1.79
C THR A 289 -10.79 22.61 2.65
N VAL A 290 -9.51 22.91 2.42
CA VAL A 290 -8.86 24.11 2.98
C VAL A 290 -9.19 25.33 2.12
N LEU A 291 -9.74 26.36 2.76
CA LEU A 291 -10.12 27.63 2.14
C LEU A 291 -8.96 28.64 2.15
N ASP A 292 -9.09 29.72 1.40
CA ASP A 292 -8.06 30.76 1.26
C ASP A 292 -7.71 31.46 2.60
N ASP A 293 -8.64 31.46 3.57
CA ASP A 293 -8.41 31.98 4.93
C ASP A 293 -7.77 30.94 5.87
N GLY A 294 -7.46 29.76 5.36
CA GLY A 294 -6.88 28.63 6.10
C GLY A 294 -7.90 27.80 6.88
N THR A 295 -9.19 28.12 6.86
CA THR A 295 -10.21 27.28 7.51
C THR A 295 -10.48 26.00 6.73
N VAL A 296 -10.88 24.93 7.43
CA VAL A 296 -11.16 23.62 6.81
C VAL A 296 -12.66 23.33 6.89
N VAL A 297 -13.30 23.10 5.74
CA VAL A 297 -14.71 22.70 5.69
C VAL A 297 -14.90 21.36 6.39
N GLY A 298 -15.87 21.27 7.30
CA GLY A 298 -16.08 20.08 8.15
C GLY A 298 -15.22 20.04 9.42
N GLY A 299 -14.25 20.94 9.55
CA GLY A 299 -13.37 21.05 10.72
C GLY A 299 -12.21 20.06 10.72
N GLU A 300 -11.24 20.33 11.57
CA GLU A 300 -10.08 19.46 11.84
C GLU A 300 -10.32 18.72 13.15
N ASN A 301 -9.98 17.43 13.21
CA ASN A 301 -10.03 16.67 14.45
C ASN A 301 -8.60 16.31 14.90
N ALA A 302 -8.17 16.90 16.02
CA ALA A 302 -6.83 16.69 16.57
C ALA A 302 -6.53 15.22 16.90
N THR A 303 -7.54 14.40 17.23
CA THR A 303 -7.31 12.97 17.50
C THR A 303 -7.08 12.15 16.23
N LEU A 304 -7.43 12.70 15.06
CA LEU A 304 -7.21 12.09 13.74
C LEU A 304 -5.95 12.63 13.05
N ALA A 305 -5.31 13.66 13.61
CA ALA A 305 -4.10 14.27 13.07
C ALA A 305 -2.82 13.47 13.44
N THR A 306 -2.89 12.15 13.37
CA THR A 306 -1.82 11.19 13.71
C THR A 306 -1.11 10.66 12.46
N GLU A 307 0.07 10.05 12.59
CA GLU A 307 0.82 9.46 11.43
C GLU A 307 0.23 8.12 10.95
N TYR A 308 -0.74 7.59 11.69
CA TYR A 308 -1.44 6.34 11.42
C TYR A 308 -2.88 6.43 11.94
N MET A 309 -3.79 5.64 11.38
CA MET A 309 -5.11 5.41 11.96
C MET A 309 -5.13 4.01 12.56
N ALA A 310 -5.50 3.88 13.83
CA ALA A 310 -5.44 2.59 14.50
C ALA A 310 -6.36 1.56 13.82
N GLY A 311 -5.83 0.37 13.59
CA GLY A 311 -6.57 -0.75 13.03
C GLY A 311 -7.62 -1.34 13.98
N GLY A 312 -8.39 -2.28 13.46
CA GLY A 312 -9.32 -3.08 14.25
C GLY A 312 -8.61 -3.95 15.30
N ASN A 313 -9.35 -4.36 16.34
CA ASN A 313 -8.82 -5.25 17.39
C ASN A 313 -9.19 -6.72 17.16
N GLU A 314 -9.68 -7.06 15.97
CA GLU A 314 -10.18 -8.37 15.60
C GLU A 314 -9.46 -8.85 14.34
N VAL A 315 -8.98 -10.09 14.39
CA VAL A 315 -8.35 -10.76 13.26
C VAL A 315 -9.13 -12.03 12.98
N PHE A 316 -9.59 -12.20 11.75
CA PHE A 316 -10.42 -13.32 11.35
C PHE A 316 -9.56 -14.46 10.84
N TYR A 317 -9.85 -15.69 11.26
CA TYR A 317 -9.13 -16.88 10.83
C TYR A 317 -10.09 -18.03 10.53
N GLY A 318 -9.63 -18.99 9.73
CA GLY A 318 -10.46 -20.11 9.26
C GLY A 318 -10.16 -20.47 7.82
N SER A 319 -10.81 -21.52 7.31
CA SER A 319 -10.63 -21.99 5.93
C SER A 319 -11.74 -21.49 5.02
N ALA A 320 -11.40 -20.66 4.04
CA ALA A 320 -12.29 -20.06 3.03
C ALA A 320 -13.44 -19.18 3.56
N ALA A 321 -13.61 -19.13 4.88
CA ALA A 321 -14.52 -18.28 5.61
C ALA A 321 -13.99 -18.07 7.03
N THR A 322 -14.57 -17.10 7.74
CA THR A 322 -14.29 -16.86 9.15
C THR A 322 -14.82 -18.02 10.00
N ASP A 323 -13.92 -18.85 10.51
CA ASP A 323 -14.21 -19.90 11.50
C ASP A 323 -14.11 -19.36 12.93
N GLY A 324 -13.29 -18.33 13.14
CA GLY A 324 -13.12 -17.69 14.42
C GLY A 324 -12.55 -16.28 14.32
N THR A 325 -12.69 -15.55 15.42
CA THR A 325 -12.15 -14.21 15.60
C THR A 325 -11.13 -14.24 16.73
N TYR A 326 -9.91 -13.80 16.45
CA TYR A 326 -8.91 -13.52 17.46
C TYR A 326 -9.04 -12.06 17.88
N SER A 327 -9.50 -11.82 19.10
CA SER A 327 -9.62 -10.47 19.67
C SER A 327 -8.42 -10.16 20.55
N ILE A 328 -7.77 -9.01 20.31
CA ILE A 328 -6.64 -8.59 21.12
C ILE A 328 -7.13 -8.18 22.53
N PRO A 329 -6.48 -8.64 23.62
CA PRO A 329 -6.83 -8.23 24.97
C PRO A 329 -6.70 -6.70 25.18
N SER A 330 -7.69 -6.10 25.82
CA SER A 330 -7.71 -4.65 26.12
C SER A 330 -6.54 -4.19 26.98
N ALA A 331 -6.03 -5.06 27.88
CA ALA A 331 -4.84 -4.78 28.68
C ALA A 331 -3.58 -4.64 27.83
N THR A 332 -3.43 -5.47 26.79
CA THR A 332 -2.32 -5.40 25.82
C THR A 332 -2.38 -4.09 25.05
N ILE A 333 -3.56 -3.74 24.53
CA ILE A 333 -3.77 -2.47 23.82
C ILE A 333 -3.45 -1.28 24.73
N ALA A 334 -3.86 -1.32 26.00
CA ALA A 334 -3.59 -0.25 26.95
C ALA A 334 -2.10 -0.13 27.31
N ALA A 335 -1.37 -1.24 27.42
CA ALA A 335 0.08 -1.23 27.62
C ALA A 335 0.79 -0.63 26.40
N TRP A 336 0.44 -1.07 25.20
CA TRP A 336 0.98 -0.54 23.95
C TRP A 336 0.77 0.96 23.78
N LYS A 337 -0.44 1.45 24.08
CA LYS A 337 -0.72 2.90 24.03
C LYS A 337 0.17 3.70 24.98
N LYS A 338 0.51 3.16 26.15
CA LYS A 338 1.46 3.80 27.07
C LYS A 338 2.87 3.79 26.50
N PHE A 339 3.30 2.66 25.94
CA PHE A 339 4.60 2.54 25.28
C PHE A 339 4.74 3.55 24.14
N ILE A 340 3.83 3.55 23.15
CA ILE A 340 3.85 4.46 22.00
C ILE A 340 3.81 5.94 22.42
N ALA A 341 3.02 6.29 23.45
CA ALA A 341 2.99 7.66 23.96
C ALA A 341 4.34 8.13 24.53
N THR A 342 5.19 7.21 24.98
CA THR A 342 6.54 7.49 25.51
C THR A 342 7.66 7.18 24.54
N ALA A 343 7.38 6.41 23.49
CA ALA A 343 8.30 6.06 22.42
C ALA A 343 8.49 7.27 21.52
N THR A 344 9.05 8.35 22.06
CA THR A 344 9.29 9.61 21.37
C THR A 344 10.03 9.37 20.06
N LEU A 345 9.63 10.14 19.04
CA LEU A 345 10.40 10.41 17.83
C LEU A 345 11.69 11.15 18.23
N GLU A 346 12.65 10.48 18.86
CA GLU A 346 14.03 10.98 18.78
C GLU A 346 14.44 10.78 17.33
N ALA A 347 14.41 11.85 16.54
CA ALA A 347 15.30 11.98 15.41
C ALA A 347 16.70 12.19 16.00
N PRO A 348 17.59 11.18 15.97
CA PRO A 348 18.95 11.42 16.42
C PRO A 348 19.57 12.41 15.44
N THR A 349 20.28 13.41 15.96
CA THR A 349 21.29 14.13 15.17
C THR A 349 22.18 13.10 14.49
N ILE A 350 22.23 13.13 13.15
CA ILE A 350 23.08 12.28 12.31
C ILE A 350 24.54 12.69 12.52
N THR A 351 25.09 12.33 13.67
CA THR A 351 26.50 12.49 14.02
C THR A 351 26.89 11.33 14.90
N GLY A 352 26.97 10.11 14.36
CA GLY A 352 27.60 9.02 15.09
C GLY A 352 27.15 7.58 14.82
N LEU A 353 26.46 7.25 13.72
CA LEU A 353 26.24 5.84 13.39
C LEU A 353 27.52 5.23 12.79
N THR A 354 28.29 4.54 13.63
CA THR A 354 29.25 3.52 13.18
C THR A 354 28.48 2.29 12.71
N VAL A 355 28.87 1.75 11.55
CA VAL A 355 28.43 0.45 11.02
C VAL A 355 28.36 -0.59 12.15
N PRO A 356 27.24 -1.32 12.34
CA PRO A 356 27.19 -2.40 13.31
C PRO A 356 28.29 -3.41 13.02
N ALA A 357 29.21 -3.60 13.96
CA ALA A 357 30.22 -4.63 13.86
C ALA A 357 29.53 -5.99 13.75
N LYS A 358 29.90 -6.76 12.73
CA LYS A 358 29.50 -8.15 12.52
C LYS A 358 29.73 -8.92 13.83
N LYS A 359 28.67 -9.20 14.58
CA LYS A 359 28.75 -10.02 15.79
C LYS A 359 29.23 -11.41 15.36
N PRO A 360 30.36 -11.92 15.86
CA PRO A 360 30.74 -13.30 15.60
C PRO A 360 29.73 -14.18 16.34
N SER A 361 28.94 -14.95 15.60
CA SER A 361 28.11 -16.01 16.18
C SER A 361 29.05 -17.04 16.80
N SER A 362 29.09 -17.09 18.13
CA SER A 362 29.67 -18.20 18.87
C SER A 362 28.72 -19.40 18.79
N SER A 363 28.79 -20.13 17.68
CA SER A 363 28.31 -21.51 17.59
C SER A 363 29.35 -22.33 16.82
N THR A 364 30.47 -22.64 17.48
CA THR A 364 31.36 -23.70 17.03
C THR A 364 30.68 -25.04 17.25
N ASN A 365 30.16 -25.64 16.18
CA ASN A 365 30.81 -26.80 15.57
C ASN A 365 29.95 -27.43 14.45
N GLY A 366 30.56 -27.58 13.27
CA GLY A 366 30.34 -28.75 12.43
C GLY A 366 29.65 -28.56 11.08
N GLY A 367 29.96 -27.50 10.31
CA GLY A 367 29.56 -27.40 8.91
C GLY A 367 30.77 -27.36 7.99
N THR A 368 31.14 -28.51 7.43
CA THR A 368 32.14 -28.63 6.37
C THR A 368 31.73 -27.81 5.15
N ALA A 369 32.69 -27.08 4.57
CA ALA A 369 32.50 -26.36 3.32
C ALA A 369 32.04 -27.32 2.21
N HIS A 370 30.81 -27.16 1.71
CA HIS A 370 30.34 -27.87 0.52
C HIS A 370 29.34 -27.05 -0.30
N GLY A 371 29.83 -26.51 -1.42
CA GLY A 371 29.20 -26.68 -2.72
C GLY A 371 27.99 -25.80 -3.09
N PRO A 372 27.61 -25.81 -4.38
CA PRO A 372 26.72 -24.84 -5.02
C PRO A 372 25.22 -25.03 -4.71
N SER A 373 24.86 -25.52 -3.53
CA SER A 373 23.46 -25.83 -3.18
C SER A 373 22.68 -24.66 -2.57
N ASP A 374 23.31 -23.60 -2.07
CA ASP A 374 22.60 -22.45 -1.47
C ASP A 374 22.10 -21.43 -2.51
N LEU A 375 22.60 -21.49 -3.74
CA LEU A 375 21.97 -20.82 -4.88
C LEU A 375 20.65 -21.49 -5.28
N ALA A 376 20.41 -22.76 -4.92
CA ALA A 376 19.18 -23.46 -5.28
C ALA A 376 18.00 -23.07 -4.39
N THR A 377 18.23 -22.65 -3.14
CA THR A 377 17.16 -22.31 -2.19
C THR A 377 16.57 -20.92 -2.43
N ALA A 378 17.41 -19.93 -2.79
CA ALA A 378 16.94 -18.61 -3.21
C ALA A 378 16.30 -18.63 -4.61
N LEU A 379 16.80 -19.48 -5.52
CA LEU A 379 16.12 -19.77 -6.78
C LEU A 379 14.81 -20.54 -6.57
N LEU A 380 14.67 -21.37 -5.53
CA LEU A 380 13.42 -22.09 -5.26
C LEU A 380 12.28 -21.15 -4.87
N SER A 381 12.53 -20.07 -4.12
CA SER A 381 11.49 -19.11 -3.75
C SER A 381 10.95 -18.34 -4.97
N VAL A 382 11.86 -17.95 -5.88
CA VAL A 382 11.52 -17.28 -7.14
C VAL A 382 10.89 -18.26 -8.14
N ILE A 383 11.35 -19.52 -8.17
CA ILE A 383 10.79 -20.57 -9.02
C ILE A 383 9.44 -21.05 -8.49
N VAL A 384 9.16 -21.07 -7.19
CA VAL A 384 7.83 -21.45 -6.66
C VAL A 384 6.77 -20.39 -7.03
N GLY A 385 7.13 -19.10 -7.07
CA GLY A 385 6.27 -18.04 -7.63
C GLY A 385 6.00 -18.18 -9.13
N ILE A 386 6.99 -18.65 -9.91
CA ILE A 386 6.89 -18.83 -11.37
C ILE A 386 6.27 -20.19 -11.76
N VAL A 387 6.43 -21.25 -10.96
CA VAL A 387 5.93 -22.60 -11.26
C VAL A 387 4.44 -22.73 -10.92
N LEU A 388 3.91 -21.99 -9.93
CA LEU A 388 2.46 -21.92 -9.68
C LEU A 388 1.69 -21.20 -10.80
N SER A 389 2.34 -20.29 -11.53
CA SER A 389 1.74 -19.61 -12.69
C SER A 389 1.80 -20.45 -13.98
N VAL A 390 2.70 -21.44 -14.08
CA VAL A 390 2.82 -22.35 -15.24
C VAL A 390 1.97 -23.62 -15.09
N TRP A 391 1.75 -24.14 -13.87
CA TRP A 391 0.93 -25.35 -13.68
C TRP A 391 -0.57 -25.13 -13.87
N VAL A 392 -1.07 -23.90 -13.71
CA VAL A 392 -2.47 -23.55 -14.04
C VAL A 392 -2.71 -23.47 -15.56
N GLN A 393 -1.67 -23.44 -16.40
CA GLN A 393 -1.79 -23.35 -17.86
C GLN A 393 -1.67 -24.68 -18.64
N LEU A 394 -1.35 -25.81 -17.99
CA LEU A 394 -1.17 -27.10 -18.69
C LEU A 394 -2.09 -28.24 -18.21
N GLY A 395 -3.20 -27.92 -17.54
CA GLY A 395 -4.13 -28.92 -17.02
C GLY A 395 -5.60 -28.51 -17.02
N ALA A 396 -6.13 -28.06 -18.16
CA ALA A 396 -7.54 -28.17 -18.59
C ALA A 396 -7.75 -27.45 -19.94
#